data_AF-A0AAD9SP10-F1
#
_entry.id   AF-A0AAD9SP10-F1
#
_cell.length_a   1.000
_cell.length_b   1.000
_cell.length_c   1.000
_cell.angle_alpha   90.00
_cell.angle_beta   90.00
_cell.angle_gamma   90.00
#
_symmetry.space_group_name_H-M   'P 1'
#
loop_
_entity.id
_entity.type
_entity.pdbx_description
1 polymer ?
#
loop_
_entity_poly.entity_id
_entity_poly.type
_entity_poly.pdbx_seq_one_letter_code
_entity_poly.pdbx_strand_id
1 'polypeptide(L)'
;MGCSSYNRKIRNGLFNRFPLEGTPEARGYDVNRLTSPLLRLPYELRLQIYELVLGDRQIHIFFVPWQHKQRIKNGQPYTETIKGGFRYEVLQKREDPWKTDRKSLRKLASPSPEAQITLLSGVCRQLYHETALLPQQMNTWSFETAHAMERYILKENRMPLMQRRAVQTLYCKERLPKVLEKKFGGLKAIIWKDGKKLRWQDLSLFPEVGWKDRQELRDRSWRW
;
A
#
# COMPACT_ATOMS: atom_id res chain seq x y z
N MET A 1 0.79 -8.30 21.23
CA MET A 1 -0.58 -7.72 21.26
C MET A 1 -1.24 -7.96 19.91
N GLY A 2 -2.29 -8.79 19.90
CA GLY A 2 -2.88 -9.35 18.70
C GLY A 2 -3.84 -8.40 17.99
N CYS A 3 -3.59 -8.12 16.72
CA CYS A 3 -4.56 -7.45 15.86
C CYS A 3 -5.62 -8.49 15.44
N SER A 4 -6.65 -8.65 16.26
CA SER A 4 -7.81 -9.49 15.96
C SER A 4 -8.59 -8.90 14.78
N SER A 5 -9.07 -9.79 13.91
CA SER A 5 -9.94 -9.53 12.76
C SER A 5 -11.14 -8.62 13.06
N TYR A 6 -11.52 -8.49 14.34
CA TYR A 6 -12.59 -7.61 14.83
C TYR A 6 -12.36 -6.11 14.58
N ASN A 7 -11.12 -5.64 14.46
CA ASN A 7 -10.83 -4.22 14.20
C ASN A 7 -10.99 -3.79 12.73
N ARG A 8 -11.29 -4.72 11.80
CA ARG A 8 -11.56 -4.35 10.39
C ARG A 8 -12.93 -3.69 10.17
N LYS A 9 -13.74 -3.55 11.22
CA LYS A 9 -14.99 -2.78 11.22
C LYS A 9 -14.78 -1.29 11.51
N ILE A 10 -13.61 -0.72 11.23
CA ILE A 10 -13.53 0.72 10.87
C ILE A 10 -14.17 0.83 9.47
N ARG A 11 -15.50 0.70 9.48
CA ARG A 11 -16.41 0.67 8.35
C ARG A 11 -16.26 1.98 7.58
N ASN A 12 -16.31 1.86 6.27
CA ASN A 12 -16.36 2.88 5.21
C ASN A 12 -17.13 4.20 5.46
N GLY A 13 -17.80 4.40 6.60
CA GLY A 13 -18.53 5.61 6.95
C GLY A 13 -17.64 6.80 7.36
N LEU A 14 -16.43 6.56 7.88
CA LEU A 14 -15.52 7.65 8.25
C LEU A 14 -14.97 8.41 7.05
N PHE A 15 -15.04 7.90 5.82
CA PHE A 15 -14.54 8.64 4.66
C PHE A 15 -15.48 9.76 4.20
N ASN A 16 -16.76 9.71 4.57
CA ASN A 16 -17.77 10.40 3.76
C ASN A 16 -18.31 11.71 4.32
N ARG A 17 -18.08 12.04 5.60
CA ARG A 17 -18.61 13.29 6.19
C ARG A 17 -17.71 13.83 7.29
N PHE A 18 -17.40 15.12 7.19
CA PHE A 18 -16.97 15.91 8.35
C PHE A 18 -18.11 15.97 9.37
N PRO A 19 -17.80 16.11 10.67
CA PRO A 19 -18.84 16.31 11.68
C PRO A 19 -19.67 17.55 11.35
N LEU A 20 -20.98 17.47 11.58
CA LEU A 20 -21.89 18.60 11.41
C LEU A 20 -21.57 19.68 12.45
N GLU A 21 -21.77 20.95 12.10
CA GLU A 21 -21.58 22.05 13.03
C GLU A 21 -22.47 21.90 14.28
N GLY A 22 -21.92 22.20 15.45
CA GLY A 22 -22.62 22.05 16.73
C GLY A 22 -22.59 20.65 17.35
N THR A 23 -22.10 19.62 16.66
CA THR A 23 -21.94 18.29 17.29
C THR A 23 -20.74 18.26 18.25
N PRO A 24 -20.72 17.33 19.22
CA PRO A 24 -19.55 17.14 20.10
C PRO A 24 -18.25 16.86 19.33
N GLU A 25 -18.32 16.15 18.21
CA GLU A 25 -17.17 15.88 17.35
C GLU A 25 -16.63 17.13 16.67
N ALA A 26 -17.50 18.04 16.22
CA ALA A 26 -17.08 19.31 15.64
C ALA A 26 -16.31 20.16 16.66
N ARG A 27 -16.80 20.21 17.91
CA ARG A 27 -16.06 20.86 19.01
C ARG A 27 -14.69 20.21 19.24
N GLY A 28 -14.60 18.89 19.14
CA GLY A 28 -13.32 18.18 19.19
C GLY A 28 -12.35 18.58 18.08
N TYR A 29 -12.86 18.85 16.87
CA TYR A 29 -12.05 19.31 15.74
C TYR A 29 -11.57 20.76 15.97
N ASP A 30 -12.41 21.62 16.53
CA ASP A 30 -12.02 22.99 16.88
C ASP A 30 -10.93 23.02 17.95
N VAL A 31 -11.07 22.23 19.02
CA VAL A 31 -10.02 22.10 20.04
C VAL A 31 -8.73 21.58 19.43
N ASN A 32 -8.79 20.55 18.59
CA ASN A 32 -7.62 20.02 17.89
C ASN A 32 -6.94 21.07 17.00
N ARG A 33 -7.74 21.88 16.29
CA ARG A 33 -7.25 22.98 15.45
C ARG A 33 -6.55 24.06 16.27
N LEU A 34 -6.98 24.33 17.51
CA LEU A 34 -6.37 25.35 18.37
C LEU A 34 -5.13 24.84 19.13
N THR A 35 -5.12 23.56 19.49
CA THR A 35 -4.10 22.98 20.38
C THR A 35 -2.97 22.28 19.63
N SER A 36 -3.27 21.62 18.51
CA SER A 36 -2.28 20.85 17.76
C SER A 36 -1.37 21.78 16.96
N PRO A 37 -0.02 21.68 17.11
CA PRO A 37 0.90 22.40 16.25
C PRO A 37 0.71 22.08 14.76
N LEU A 38 0.37 20.82 14.43
CA LEU A 38 0.13 20.40 13.05
C LEU A 38 -1.19 20.93 12.51
N LEU A 39 -2.30 20.80 13.25
CA LEU A 39 -3.63 21.15 12.76
C LEU A 39 -3.94 22.66 12.81
N ARG A 40 -3.09 23.46 13.48
CA ARG A 40 -3.09 24.93 13.38
C ARG A 40 -2.63 25.42 12.02
N LEU A 41 -1.81 24.64 11.32
CA LEU A 41 -1.24 25.05 10.04
C LEU A 41 -2.33 25.08 8.96
N PRO A 42 -2.23 26.00 7.99
CA PRO A 42 -2.99 25.95 6.75
C PRO A 42 -2.86 24.58 6.07
N TYR A 43 -3.89 24.19 5.33
CA TYR A 43 -3.96 22.87 4.70
C TYR A 43 -2.78 22.62 3.75
N GLU A 44 -2.31 23.66 3.06
CA GLU A 44 -1.22 23.61 2.09
C GLU A 44 0.09 23.17 2.76
N LEU A 45 0.42 23.74 3.93
CA LEU A 45 1.61 23.36 4.69
C LEU A 45 1.49 21.94 5.26
N ARG A 46 0.28 21.54 5.66
CA ARG A 46 0.03 20.17 6.13
C ARG A 46 0.20 19.17 5.00
N LEU A 47 -0.25 19.50 3.79
CA LEU A 47 -0.06 18.65 2.62
C LEU A 47 1.43 18.46 2.30
N GLN A 48 2.23 19.52 2.35
CA GLN A 48 3.69 19.42 2.19
C GLN A 48 4.33 18.50 3.24
N ILE A 49 3.92 18.63 4.51
CA ILE A 49 4.37 17.72 5.58
C ILE A 49 3.94 16.28 5.28
N TYR A 50 2.71 16.06 4.82
CA TYR A 50 2.21 14.73 4.47
C TYR A 50 2.98 14.12 3.30
N GLU A 51 3.34 14.90 2.28
CA GLU A 51 4.16 14.43 1.17
C GLU A 51 5.52 13.92 1.64
N LEU A 52 6.18 14.66 2.54
CA LEU A 52 7.47 14.27 3.10
C LEU A 52 7.39 13.00 3.97
N VAL A 53 6.31 12.84 4.74
CA VAL A 53 6.17 11.72 5.68
C VAL A 53 5.62 10.46 5.00
N LEU A 54 4.61 10.62 4.14
CA LEU A 54 3.81 9.54 3.58
C LEU A 54 4.15 9.20 2.13
N GLY A 55 4.79 10.09 1.39
CA GLY A 55 5.03 9.98 -0.04
C GLY A 55 6.41 9.46 -0.44
N ASP A 56 6.63 9.47 -1.76
CA ASP A 56 7.88 9.12 -2.47
C ASP A 56 8.50 7.76 -2.12
N ARG A 57 7.65 6.80 -1.72
CA ARG A 57 8.05 5.42 -1.42
C ARG A 57 7.44 4.44 -2.42
N GLN A 58 8.02 3.24 -2.46
CA GLN A 58 7.48 2.12 -3.21
C GLN A 58 7.05 1.01 -2.25
N ILE A 59 5.76 0.65 -2.27
CA ILE A 59 5.17 -0.34 -1.37
C ILE A 59 5.10 -1.68 -2.08
N HIS A 60 5.82 -2.67 -1.56
CA HIS A 60 5.83 -4.03 -2.10
C HIS A 60 5.07 -4.99 -1.21
N ILE A 61 3.98 -5.56 -1.73
CA ILE A 61 3.10 -6.48 -1.01
C ILE A 61 3.43 -7.93 -1.35
N PHE A 62 3.60 -8.76 -0.32
CA PHE A 62 3.83 -10.19 -0.48
C PHE A 62 3.06 -11.01 0.56
N PHE A 63 2.83 -12.29 0.26
CA PHE A 63 2.13 -13.20 1.15
C PHE A 63 3.10 -14.20 1.76
N VAL A 64 3.06 -14.34 3.09
CA VAL A 64 3.82 -15.36 3.83
C VAL A 64 2.86 -16.48 4.23
N PRO A 65 3.11 -17.75 3.84
CA PRO A 65 2.29 -18.87 4.25
C PRO A 65 2.43 -19.14 5.75
N TRP A 66 1.48 -19.88 6.31
CA TRP A 66 1.59 -20.38 7.68
C TRP A 66 2.79 -21.32 7.78
N GLN A 67 3.55 -21.20 8.87
CA GLN A 67 4.68 -22.06 9.14
C GLN A 67 4.43 -22.81 10.44
N HIS A 68 4.60 -24.13 10.40
CA HIS A 68 4.57 -24.97 11.59
C HIS A 68 6.02 -25.39 11.86
N LYS A 69 6.55 -25.01 13.02
CA LYS A 69 7.92 -25.35 13.44
C LYS A 69 7.83 -26.27 14.63
N GLN A 70 8.53 -27.39 14.58
CA GLN A 70 8.73 -28.20 15.77
C GLN A 70 9.79 -27.53 16.65
N ARG A 71 9.46 -27.38 17.93
CA ARG A 71 10.30 -26.76 18.95
C ARG A 71 10.31 -27.66 20.17
N ILE A 72 11.36 -27.54 20.98
CA ILE A 72 11.47 -28.23 22.26
C ILE A 72 11.36 -27.17 23.35
N LYS A 73 10.44 -27.35 24.29
CA LYS A 73 10.35 -26.54 25.51
C LYS A 73 10.34 -27.49 26.69
N ASN A 74 11.31 -27.34 27.59
CA ASN A 74 11.47 -28.20 28.77
C ASN A 74 11.55 -29.71 28.43
N GLY A 75 12.29 -30.06 27.36
CA GLY A 75 12.44 -31.45 26.91
C GLY A 75 11.23 -32.04 26.18
N GLN A 76 10.08 -31.35 26.12
CA GLN A 76 8.90 -31.80 25.40
C GLN A 76 8.81 -31.15 24.01
N PRO A 77 8.56 -31.94 22.94
CA PRO A 77 8.33 -31.39 21.62
C PRO A 77 6.94 -30.74 21.54
N TYR A 78 6.86 -29.54 20.96
CA TYR A 78 5.60 -28.88 20.64
C TYR A 78 5.67 -28.26 19.24
N THR A 79 4.49 -28.11 18.62
CA THR A 79 4.38 -27.44 17.32
C THR A 79 4.06 -25.96 17.51
N GLU A 80 5.03 -25.11 17.21
CA GLU A 80 4.85 -23.67 17.14
C GLU A 80 4.23 -23.28 15.78
N THR A 81 3.03 -22.71 15.82
CA THR A 81 2.37 -22.21 14.60
C THR A 81 2.62 -20.72 14.44
N ILE A 82 3.45 -20.36 13.46
CA ILE A 82 3.71 -18.98 13.07
C ILE A 82 2.65 -18.57 12.05
N LYS A 83 1.82 -17.59 12.45
CA LYS A 83 0.74 -17.08 11.60
C LYS A 83 1.30 -16.49 10.31
N GLY A 84 0.80 -17.00 9.18
CA GLY A 84 1.01 -16.42 7.87
C GLY A 84 0.18 -15.14 7.68
N GLY A 85 0.32 -14.52 6.52
CA GLY A 85 -0.46 -13.36 6.11
C GLY A 85 0.25 -12.47 5.11
N PHE A 86 -0.45 -11.42 4.69
CA PHE A 86 0.13 -10.35 3.90
C PHE A 86 1.09 -9.51 4.73
N ARG A 87 2.25 -9.26 4.15
CA ARG A 87 3.27 -8.34 4.65
C ARG A 87 3.60 -7.34 3.55
N TYR A 88 4.28 -6.28 3.95
CA TYR A 88 4.77 -5.29 3.02
C TYR A 88 6.22 -4.96 3.31
N GLU A 89 6.89 -4.44 2.29
CA GLU A 89 8.23 -3.90 2.35
C GLU A 89 8.21 -2.52 1.70
N VAL A 90 8.92 -1.56 2.31
CA VAL A 90 9.09 -0.22 1.75
C VAL A 90 10.41 -0.21 0.98
N LEU A 91 10.32 0.08 -0.30
CA LEU A 91 11.42 0.13 -1.25
C LEU A 91 11.75 1.58 -1.56
N GLN A 92 13.00 1.81 -1.96
CA GLN A 92 13.37 3.09 -2.50
C GLN A 92 12.70 3.30 -3.87
N LYS A 93 12.60 4.58 -4.27
CA LYS A 93 12.05 4.96 -5.55
C LYS A 93 12.82 4.28 -6.69
N ARG A 94 12.09 3.77 -7.69
CA ARG A 94 12.66 3.12 -8.89
C ARG A 94 13.43 1.83 -8.61
N GLU A 95 13.34 1.28 -7.42
CA GLU A 95 13.96 0.01 -7.10
C GLU A 95 13.19 -1.15 -7.74
N ASP A 96 13.88 -2.15 -8.27
CA ASP A 96 13.25 -3.37 -8.79
C ASP A 96 12.70 -4.21 -7.62
N PRO A 97 11.35 -4.36 -7.49
CA PRO A 97 10.77 -5.10 -6.39
C PRO A 97 11.12 -6.59 -6.39
N TRP A 98 11.53 -7.15 -7.55
CA TRP A 98 11.77 -8.59 -7.72
C TRP A 98 13.25 -8.97 -7.81
N LYS A 99 14.16 -8.12 -7.32
CA LYS A 99 15.60 -8.43 -7.26
C LYS A 99 15.86 -9.67 -6.40
N THR A 100 16.68 -10.60 -6.89
CA THR A 100 16.83 -11.97 -6.35
C THR A 100 17.25 -12.04 -4.87
N ASP A 101 18.01 -11.05 -4.38
CA ASP A 101 18.58 -11.05 -3.02
C ASP A 101 17.56 -10.72 -1.91
N ARG A 102 16.33 -10.30 -2.27
CA ARG A 102 15.34 -9.89 -1.27
C ARG A 102 14.82 -11.04 -0.41
N LYS A 103 14.81 -12.28 -0.91
CA LYS A 103 14.38 -13.45 -0.12
C LYS A 103 15.31 -13.71 1.07
N SER A 104 16.62 -13.47 0.88
CA SER A 104 17.66 -13.54 1.91
C SER A 104 17.45 -12.43 2.94
N LEU A 105 17.28 -11.19 2.47
CA LEU A 105 17.06 -10.01 3.32
C LEU A 105 15.79 -10.13 4.18
N ARG A 106 14.69 -10.69 3.65
CA ARG A 106 13.43 -10.92 4.39
C ARG A 106 13.58 -11.90 5.58
N LYS A 107 14.58 -12.79 5.57
CA LYS A 107 14.88 -13.69 6.70
C LYS A 107 15.69 -13.02 7.80
N LEU A 108 16.48 -11.99 7.46
CA LEU A 108 17.37 -11.27 8.35
C LEU A 108 16.76 -9.96 8.90
N ALA A 109 15.82 -9.37 8.18
CA ALA A 109 15.20 -8.11 8.56
C ALA A 109 14.21 -8.30 9.72
N SER A 110 14.64 -8.00 10.93
CA SER A 110 13.75 -7.42 11.95
C SER A 110 13.15 -6.13 11.36
N PRO A 111 11.84 -5.85 11.57
CA PRO A 111 11.23 -4.66 11.01
C PRO A 111 11.83 -3.42 11.68
N SER A 112 12.80 -2.78 11.03
CA SER A 112 13.26 -1.46 11.44
C SER A 112 12.06 -0.50 11.43
N PRO A 113 11.86 0.34 12.46
CA PRO A 113 10.79 1.33 12.49
C PRO A 113 10.79 2.26 11.27
N GLU A 114 11.98 2.57 10.73
CA GLU A 114 12.17 3.44 9.57
C GLU A 114 11.69 2.81 8.25
N ALA A 115 11.61 1.48 8.21
CA ALA A 115 11.15 0.72 7.05
C ALA A 115 9.62 0.58 6.98
N GLN A 116 8.88 1.18 7.92
CA GLN A 116 7.42 1.15 7.94
C GLN A 116 6.85 2.49 7.46
N ILE A 117 5.68 2.43 6.83
CA ILE A 117 4.91 3.65 6.57
C ILE A 117 4.11 3.96 7.82
N THR A 118 4.42 5.09 8.45
CA THR A 118 3.64 5.60 9.58
C THR A 118 2.29 6.09 9.07
N LEU A 119 1.22 5.39 9.42
CA LEU A 119 -0.13 5.83 9.09
C LEU A 119 -0.60 6.87 10.13
N LEU A 120 -0.69 8.14 9.73
CA LEU A 120 -1.24 9.22 10.57
C LEU A 120 -2.76 9.07 10.81
N SER A 121 -3.42 8.23 10.01
CA SER A 121 -4.84 7.93 10.09
C SER A 121 -5.27 7.28 11.42
N GLY A 122 -4.32 6.76 12.22
CA GLY A 122 -4.60 6.16 13.53
C GLY A 122 -4.64 7.15 14.70
N VAL A 123 -4.24 8.41 14.49
CA VAL A 123 -4.07 9.38 15.59
C VAL A 123 -5.39 10.05 15.98
N CYS A 124 -6.08 10.68 15.01
CA CYS A 124 -7.38 11.28 15.24
C CYS A 124 -8.24 11.23 13.97
N ARG A 125 -9.56 11.41 14.12
CA ARG A 125 -10.50 11.35 12.99
C ARG A 125 -10.24 12.46 11.95
N GLN A 126 -9.86 13.66 12.38
CA GLN A 126 -9.52 14.76 11.49
C GLN A 126 -8.35 14.41 10.55
N LEU A 127 -7.26 13.88 11.10
CA LEU A 127 -6.12 13.38 10.31
C LEU A 127 -6.50 12.21 9.42
N TYR A 128 -7.41 11.33 9.87
CA TYR A 128 -7.91 10.25 9.04
C TYR A 128 -8.55 10.78 7.75
N HIS A 129 -9.44 11.77 7.83
CA HIS A 129 -10.11 12.33 6.65
C HIS A 129 -9.11 12.91 5.64
N GLU A 130 -8.05 13.54 6.13
CA GLU A 130 -7.05 14.19 5.28
C GLU A 130 -6.05 13.20 4.68
N THR A 131 -5.67 12.17 5.43
CA THR A 131 -4.50 11.35 5.09
C THR A 131 -4.84 9.95 4.58
N ALA A 132 -6.07 9.46 4.74
CA ALA A 132 -6.37 8.04 4.55
C ALA A 132 -6.26 7.52 3.10
N LEU A 133 -6.18 8.41 2.09
CA LEU A 133 -5.89 8.05 0.70
C LEU A 133 -4.46 8.39 0.26
N LEU A 134 -3.75 9.24 1.01
CA LEU A 134 -2.44 9.77 0.59
C LEU A 134 -1.39 8.66 0.40
N PRO A 135 -1.30 7.61 1.27
CA PRO A 135 -0.37 6.52 1.02
C PRO A 135 -0.61 5.78 -0.30
N GLN A 136 -1.84 5.76 -0.82
CA GLN A 136 -2.15 5.16 -2.12
C GLN A 136 -1.88 6.13 -3.28
N GLN A 137 -2.13 7.43 -3.08
CA GLN A 137 -1.92 8.45 -4.10
C GLN A 137 -0.45 8.78 -4.34
N MET A 138 0.34 8.86 -3.27
CA MET A 138 1.70 9.40 -3.29
C MET A 138 2.79 8.33 -3.44
N ASN A 139 2.45 7.05 -3.28
CA ASN A 139 3.40 5.95 -3.38
C ASN A 139 3.12 5.05 -4.59
N THR A 140 4.18 4.42 -5.08
CA THR A 140 4.05 3.38 -6.11
C THR A 140 3.78 2.03 -5.44
N TRP A 141 2.97 1.20 -6.09
CA TRP A 141 2.57 -0.10 -5.54
C TRP A 141 3.13 -1.24 -6.36
N SER A 142 3.47 -2.34 -5.71
CA SER A 142 3.95 -3.55 -6.37
C SER A 142 3.50 -4.77 -5.57
N PHE A 143 3.35 -5.91 -6.26
CA PHE A 143 2.99 -7.18 -5.63
C PHE A 143 3.98 -8.25 -6.05
N GLU A 144 4.31 -9.18 -5.14
CA GLU A 144 5.23 -10.29 -5.42
C GLU A 144 4.75 -11.09 -6.64
N THR A 145 3.46 -11.39 -6.71
CA THR A 145 2.82 -12.13 -7.81
C THR A 145 1.42 -11.58 -8.12
N ALA A 146 0.92 -11.85 -9.33
CA ALA A 146 -0.46 -11.53 -9.69
C ALA A 146 -1.48 -12.23 -8.76
N HIS A 147 -1.18 -13.45 -8.32
CA HIS A 147 -2.03 -14.17 -7.36
C HIS A 147 -2.08 -13.49 -5.99
N ALA A 148 -0.95 -12.96 -5.50
CA ALA A 148 -0.92 -12.21 -4.26
C ALA A 148 -1.78 -10.94 -4.36
N MET A 149 -1.70 -10.22 -5.49
CA MET A 149 -2.55 -9.07 -5.79
C MET A 149 -4.04 -9.44 -5.81
N GLU A 150 -4.40 -10.48 -6.55
CA GLU A 150 -5.78 -10.95 -6.66
C GLU A 150 -6.37 -11.31 -5.29
N ARG A 151 -5.62 -12.08 -4.50
CA ARG A 151 -6.04 -12.45 -3.15
C ARG A 151 -6.15 -11.23 -2.24
N TYR A 152 -5.21 -10.29 -2.31
CA TYR A 152 -5.21 -9.07 -1.48
C TYR A 152 -6.42 -8.19 -1.76
N ILE A 153 -6.74 -8.00 -3.04
CA ILE A 153 -7.74 -7.05 -3.52
C ILE A 153 -9.15 -7.66 -3.59
N LEU A 154 -9.28 -8.84 -4.19
CA LEU A 154 -10.58 -9.43 -4.48
C LEU A 154 -11.05 -10.35 -3.35
N LYS A 155 -10.17 -11.22 -2.83
CA LYS A 155 -10.56 -12.24 -1.85
C LYS A 155 -10.58 -11.71 -0.42
N GLU A 156 -9.54 -11.00 0.00
CA GLU A 156 -9.42 -10.47 1.36
C GLU A 156 -9.85 -8.99 1.50
N ASN A 157 -10.16 -8.31 0.38
CA ASN A 157 -10.61 -6.91 0.32
C ASN A 157 -9.79 -5.97 1.22
N ARG A 158 -8.45 -6.10 1.19
CA ARG A 158 -7.55 -5.35 2.08
C ARG A 158 -7.28 -3.93 1.59
N MET A 159 -7.70 -3.62 0.37
CA MET A 159 -7.67 -2.28 -0.21
C MET A 159 -9.08 -1.92 -0.69
N PRO A 160 -9.84 -1.12 0.08
CA PRO A 160 -11.16 -0.63 -0.32
C PRO A 160 -11.16 0.09 -1.67
N LEU A 161 -12.34 0.27 -2.27
CA LEU A 161 -12.48 0.86 -3.60
C LEU A 161 -11.83 2.24 -3.73
N MET A 162 -12.03 3.13 -2.76
CA MET A 162 -11.45 4.48 -2.82
C MET A 162 -9.92 4.44 -2.77
N GLN A 163 -9.35 3.58 -1.94
CA GLN A 163 -7.90 3.36 -1.89
C GLN A 163 -7.36 2.80 -3.22
N ARG A 164 -8.07 1.85 -3.85
CA ARG A 164 -7.67 1.33 -5.17
C ARG A 164 -7.72 2.38 -6.27
N ARG A 165 -8.73 3.24 -6.26
CA ARG A 165 -8.85 4.36 -7.21
C ARG A 165 -7.82 5.46 -6.94
N ALA A 166 -7.31 5.55 -5.73
CA ALA A 166 -6.22 6.45 -5.38
C ALA A 166 -4.86 6.00 -5.94
N VAL A 167 -4.66 4.71 -6.20
CA VAL A 167 -3.39 4.19 -6.76
C VAL A 167 -3.17 4.73 -8.17
N GLN A 168 -2.10 5.51 -8.35
CA GLN A 168 -1.75 6.11 -9.64
C GLN A 168 -0.70 5.31 -10.43
N THR A 169 0.23 4.65 -9.73
CA THR A 169 1.33 3.91 -10.37
C THR A 169 1.45 2.51 -9.81
N LEU A 170 1.47 1.52 -10.70
CA LEU A 170 1.55 0.10 -10.35
C LEU A 170 2.75 -0.56 -11.05
N TYR A 171 3.54 -1.32 -10.32
CA TYR A 171 4.56 -2.20 -10.86
C TYR A 171 3.97 -3.57 -11.10
N CYS A 172 4.21 -4.11 -12.28
CA CYS A 172 3.74 -5.42 -12.69
C CYS A 172 4.88 -6.26 -13.29
N LYS A 173 5.06 -7.46 -12.73
CA LYS A 173 6.02 -8.45 -13.26
C LYS A 173 5.47 -9.18 -14.47
N GLU A 174 4.17 -9.44 -14.42
CA GLU A 174 3.41 -10.22 -15.37
C GLU A 174 2.24 -9.37 -15.85
N ARG A 175 1.67 -9.75 -17.00
CA ARG A 175 0.51 -9.07 -17.57
C ARG A 175 -0.63 -8.98 -16.55
N LEU A 176 -1.15 -7.78 -16.35
CA LEU A 176 -2.27 -7.56 -15.43
C LEU A 176 -3.57 -8.10 -16.05
N PRO A 177 -4.31 -8.99 -15.35
CA PRO A 177 -5.63 -9.43 -15.80
C PRO A 177 -6.63 -8.27 -15.88
N LYS A 178 -7.45 -8.22 -16.94
CA LYS A 178 -8.48 -7.16 -17.15
C LYS A 178 -9.42 -6.98 -15.95
N VAL A 179 -9.70 -8.05 -15.21
CA VAL A 179 -10.55 -8.00 -14.00
C VAL A 179 -9.90 -7.16 -12.90
N LEU A 180 -8.58 -7.27 -12.74
CA LEU A 180 -7.81 -6.51 -11.74
C LEU A 180 -7.56 -5.08 -12.21
N GLU A 181 -7.23 -4.89 -13.48
CA GLU A 181 -7.13 -3.57 -14.12
C GLU A 181 -8.35 -2.70 -13.85
N LYS A 182 -9.56 -3.23 -14.11
CA LYS A 182 -10.83 -2.53 -13.85
C LYS A 182 -11.06 -2.13 -12.39
N LYS A 183 -10.34 -2.73 -11.43
CA LYS A 183 -10.44 -2.34 -10.01
C LYS A 183 -9.60 -1.11 -9.67
N PHE A 184 -8.58 -0.81 -10.47
CA PHE A 184 -7.71 0.35 -10.29
C PHE A 184 -8.10 1.47 -11.26
N GLY A 185 -9.22 2.13 -10.99
CA GLY A 185 -9.76 3.17 -11.88
C GLY A 185 -8.97 4.48 -11.93
N GLY A 186 -7.87 4.63 -11.18
CA GLY A 186 -7.05 5.85 -11.15
C GLY A 186 -5.61 5.66 -11.61
N LEU A 187 -5.29 4.51 -12.23
CA LEU A 187 -3.95 4.29 -12.77
C LEU A 187 -3.66 5.31 -13.87
N LYS A 188 -2.51 5.97 -13.73
CA LYS A 188 -1.91 6.85 -14.74
C LYS A 188 -0.73 6.18 -15.42
N ALA A 189 -0.03 5.30 -14.71
CA ALA A 189 1.14 4.63 -15.24
C ALA A 189 1.28 3.19 -14.72
N ILE A 190 1.91 2.35 -15.55
CA ILE A 190 2.31 1.00 -15.17
C ILE A 190 3.80 0.80 -15.48
N ILE A 191 4.51 0.20 -14.53
CA ILE A 191 5.92 -0.10 -14.66
C ILE A 191 6.09 -1.60 -14.78
N TRP A 192 6.64 -2.02 -15.90
CA TRP A 192 6.69 -3.41 -16.29
C TRP A 192 8.09 -3.98 -16.14
N LYS A 193 8.16 -5.21 -15.64
CA LYS A 193 9.41 -5.96 -15.59
C LYS A 193 9.70 -6.61 -16.95
N ASP A 194 10.74 -6.15 -17.65
CA ASP A 194 11.24 -6.75 -18.89
C ASP A 194 12.64 -7.33 -18.66
N GLY A 195 12.69 -8.61 -18.26
CA GLY A 195 13.94 -9.30 -17.93
C GLY A 195 14.65 -8.63 -16.75
N LYS A 196 15.81 -8.00 -16.97
CA LYS A 196 16.55 -7.25 -15.94
C LYS A 196 16.14 -5.76 -15.86
N LYS A 197 15.38 -5.25 -16.82
CA LYS A 197 15.03 -3.82 -16.93
C LYS A 197 13.61 -3.55 -16.45
N LEU A 198 13.35 -2.30 -16.11
CA LEU A 198 12.02 -1.76 -15.85
C LEU A 198 11.62 -0.87 -17.04
N ARG A 199 10.34 -0.88 -17.36
CA ARG A 199 9.79 -0.13 -18.48
C ARG A 199 8.54 0.61 -18.05
N TRP A 200 8.49 1.91 -18.32
CA TRP A 200 7.39 2.76 -17.92
C TRP A 200 6.41 2.93 -19.08
N GLN A 201 5.14 2.65 -18.82
CA GLN A 201 4.03 2.88 -19.73
C GLN A 201 3.12 3.96 -19.13
N ASP A 202 2.95 5.05 -19.87
CA ASP A 202 1.96 6.07 -19.57
C ASP A 202 0.60 5.66 -20.15
N LEU A 203 -0.42 5.54 -19.29
CA LEU A 203 -1.76 5.14 -19.70
C LEU A 203 -2.57 6.28 -20.33
N SER A 204 -2.11 7.52 -20.25
CA SER A 204 -2.70 8.63 -21.00
C SER A 204 -2.36 8.56 -22.48
N LEU A 205 -1.17 8.04 -22.82
CA LEU A 205 -0.70 7.85 -24.19
C LEU A 205 -1.07 6.46 -24.73
N PHE A 206 -0.91 5.43 -23.89
CA PHE A 206 -1.17 4.03 -24.24
C PHE A 206 -2.13 3.41 -23.22
N PRO A 207 -3.45 3.62 -23.38
CA PRO A 207 -4.45 3.20 -22.39
C PRO A 207 -4.58 1.67 -22.25
N GLU A 208 -4.06 0.91 -23.21
CA GLU A 208 -4.09 -0.55 -23.16
C GLU A 208 -3.07 -1.10 -22.15
N VAL A 209 -3.56 -1.55 -20.98
CA VAL A 209 -2.77 -2.16 -19.90
C VAL A 209 -2.23 -3.55 -20.26
N GLY A 210 -2.67 -4.12 -21.38
CA GLY A 210 -2.20 -5.40 -21.89
C GLY A 210 -1.39 -5.25 -23.17
N TRP A 211 -0.39 -6.10 -23.33
CA TRP A 211 0.28 -6.37 -24.60
C TRP A 211 0.01 -7.80 -25.05
N LYS A 212 0.07 -8.02 -26.36
CA LYS A 212 0.03 -9.32 -27.03
C LYS A 212 1.39 -10.01 -26.92
N ASP A 213 2.48 -9.28 -27.11
CA ASP A 213 3.84 -9.80 -27.03
C ASP A 213 4.83 -8.82 -26.37
N ARG A 214 6.09 -9.25 -26.21
CA ARG A 214 7.14 -8.41 -25.61
C ARG A 214 7.60 -7.29 -26.53
N GLN A 215 7.43 -7.39 -27.84
CA GLN A 215 7.81 -6.34 -28.79
C GLN A 215 6.89 -5.13 -28.59
N GLU A 216 5.59 -5.37 -28.53
CA GLU A 216 4.56 -4.35 -28.29
C GLU A 216 4.77 -3.64 -26.94
N LEU A 217 5.16 -4.36 -25.89
CA LEU A 217 5.59 -3.74 -24.64
C LEU A 217 6.73 -2.77 -24.89
N ARG A 218 7.77 -3.18 -25.63
CA ARG A 218 8.96 -2.35 -25.86
C ARG A 218 8.66 -1.09 -26.65
N ASP A 219 7.68 -1.14 -27.54
CA ASP A 219 7.28 -0.02 -28.40
C ASP A 219 6.40 0.98 -27.64
N ARG A 220 5.54 0.50 -26.74
CA ARG A 220 4.59 1.31 -25.95
C ARG A 220 5.10 1.73 -24.58
N SER A 221 6.36 1.45 -24.29
CA SER A 221 6.95 1.79 -23.00
C SER A 221 8.37 2.30 -23.14
N TRP A 222 8.71 3.24 -22.28
CA TRP A 222 10.03 3.84 -22.28
C TRP A 222 10.90 3.09 -21.29
N ARG A 223 12.18 2.96 -21.61
CA ARG A 223 13.12 2.43 -20.63
C ARG A 223 13.21 3.45 -19.50
N TRP A 224 13.09 2.91 -18.29
CA TRP A 224 13.42 3.62 -17.08
C TRP A 224 14.88 3.37 -16.71
#